data_AF-Q8YDE6-F1
#
_entry.id   AF-Q8YDE6-F1
#
_cell.length_a   1.000
_cell.length_b   1.000
_cell.length_c   1.000
_cell.angle_alpha   90.00
_cell.angle_beta   90.00
_cell.angle_gamma   90.00
#
_symmetry.space_group_name_H-M   'P 1'
#
loop_
_entity.id
_entity.type
_entity.pdbx_description
1 polymer ?
#
loop_
_entity_poly.entity_id
_entity_poly.type
_entity_poly.pdbx_seq_one_letter_code
_entity_poly.pdbx_strand_id
1 'polypeptide(L)' 'MSAEERLIELEIRVAEQEKTIDELSFVLTEQWKTVDQLSKKLNALTNRFLELEEQAAPDVPVTKPPHW' A
#
# COMPACT_ATOMS: atom_id res chain seq x y z
N MET A 1 48.30 -3.51 -7.57
CA MET A 1 47.73 -2.65 -6.53
C MET A 1 48.27 -3.08 -5.18
N SER A 2 48.70 -2.13 -4.35
CA SER A 2 49.11 -2.40 -2.97
C SER A 2 47.90 -2.82 -2.12
N ALA A 3 48.15 -3.36 -0.92
CA ALA A 3 47.07 -3.64 0.03
C ALA A 3 46.32 -2.35 0.43
N GLU A 4 47.05 -1.24 0.55
CA GLU A 4 46.50 0.09 0.85
C GLU A 4 45.60 0.59 -0.28
N GLU A 5 46.03 0.47 -1.54
CA GLU A 5 45.20 0.85 -2.70
C GLU A 5 43.90 0.04 -2.77
N ARG A 6 43.96 -1.27 -2.47
CA ARG A 6 42.77 -2.13 -2.41
C ARG A 6 41.84 -1.76 -1.25
N LEU A 7 42.38 -1.34 -0.11
CA LEU A 7 41.58 -0.89 1.04
C LEU A 7 40.85 0.41 0.72
N ILE A 8 41.54 1.39 0.14
CA ILE A 8 40.96 2.67 -0.31
C ILE A 8 39.83 2.42 -1.32
N GLU A 9 40.05 1.52 -2.29
CA GLU A 9 39.00 1.17 -3.27
C GLU A 9 37.77 0.54 -2.60
N LEU A 10 37.96 -0.32 -1.59
CA LEU A 10 36.85 -0.90 -0.84
C LEU A 10 36.11 0.15 0.00
N GLU A 11 36.82 1.07 0.64
CA GLU A 11 36.22 2.17 1.41
C GLU A 11 35.34 3.07 0.53
N ILE A 12 35.83 3.41 -0.68
CA ILE A 12 35.04 4.18 -1.67
C ILE A 12 33.76 3.41 -2.04
N ARG A 13 33.89 2.12 -2.39
CA ARG A 13 32.74 1.28 -2.76
C ARG A 13 31.74 1.13 -1.62
N VAL A 14 32.21 1.01 -0.37
CA VAL A 14 31.35 0.94 0.81
C VAL A 14 30.58 2.25 0.98
N ALA A 15 31.25 3.40 0.88
CA ALA A 15 30.59 4.70 0.96
C ALA A 15 29.53 4.91 -0.16
N GLU A 16 29.82 4.46 -1.38
CA GLU A 16 28.85 4.47 -2.48
C GLU A 16 27.64 3.55 -2.22
N GLN A 17 27.88 2.39 -1.61
CA GLN A 17 26.83 1.45 -1.24
C GLN A 17 25.97 1.98 -0.09
N GLU A 18 26.55 2.58 0.95
CA GLU A 18 25.83 3.24 2.04
C GLU A 18 24.90 4.33 1.50
N LYS A 19 25.42 5.20 0.63
CA LYS A 19 24.61 6.23 -0.04
C LYS A 19 23.45 5.61 -0.84
N THR A 20 23.72 4.54 -1.59
CA THR A 20 22.68 3.85 -2.38
C THR A 20 21.60 3.24 -1.47
N ILE A 21 21.99 2.67 -0.32
CA ILE A 21 21.05 2.11 0.67
C ILE A 21 20.16 3.21 1.26
N ASP A 22 20.72 4.38 1.57
CA ASP A 22 19.95 5.52 2.07
C ASP A 22 18.94 6.03 1.04
N GLU A 23 19.34 6.16 -0.23
CA GLU A 23 18.45 6.55 -1.33
C GLU A 23 17.32 5.52 -1.53
N LEU A 24 17.62 4.22 -1.50
CA LEU A 24 16.61 3.17 -1.60
C LEU A 24 15.65 3.17 -0.41
N SER A 25 16.15 3.42 0.80
CA SER A 25 15.35 3.50 2.02
C SER A 25 14.38 4.70 1.98
N PHE A 26 14.84 5.84 1.46
CA PHE A 26 14.00 7.00 1.22
C PHE A 26 12.87 6.68 0.22
N VAL A 27 13.21 6.10 -0.94
CA VAL A 27 12.22 5.72 -1.96
C VAL A 27 11.20 4.71 -1.42
N LEU A 28 11.66 3.69 -0.68
CA LEU A 28 10.78 2.69 -0.08
C LEU A 28 9.79 3.32 0.90
N THR A 29 10.24 4.30 1.67
CA THR A 29 9.38 5.06 2.60
C THR A 29 8.30 5.85 1.88
N GLU A 30 8.64 6.53 0.78
CA GLU A 30 7.66 7.27 -0.04
C GLU A 30 6.67 6.33 -0.74
N GLN A 31 7.13 5.17 -1.19
CA GLN A 31 6.26 4.14 -1.76
C GLN A 31 5.30 3.56 -0.70
N TRP A 32 5.78 3.31 0.51
CA TRP A 32 4.94 2.81 1.60
C TRP A 32 3.79 3.77 1.94
N LYS A 33 4.07 5.09 1.99
CA LYS A 33 3.03 6.12 2.17
C LYS A 33 1.98 6.06 1.07
N THR A 34 2.39 5.86 -0.18
CA THR A 34 1.49 5.74 -1.33
C THR A 34 0.60 4.50 -1.21
N VAL A 35 1.18 3.34 -0.86
CA VAL A 35 0.44 2.09 -0.65
C VAL A 35 -0.57 2.22 0.49
N ASP A 36 -0.17 2.84 1.61
CA ASP A 36 -1.06 3.09 2.75
C ASP A 36 -2.25 4.00 2.36
N GLN A 37 -2.00 5.08 1.62
CA GLN A 37 -3.06 5.96 1.13
C GLN A 37 -4.01 5.25 0.17
N LEU A 38 -3.49 4.42 -0.74
CA LEU A 38 -4.31 3.64 -1.68
C LEU A 38 -5.15 2.60 -0.93
N SER A 39 -4.56 1.89 0.03
CA SER A 39 -5.25 0.93 0.89
C SER A 39 -6.41 1.57 1.66
N LYS A 40 -6.18 2.75 2.27
CA LYS A 40 -7.23 3.52 2.95
C LYS A 40 -8.36 3.93 2.02
N LYS A 41 -8.04 4.41 0.81
CA LYS A 41 -9.04 4.78 -0.20
C LYS A 41 -9.85 3.58 -0.67
N LEU A 42 -9.19 2.44 -0.90
CA LEU A 42 -9.86 1.21 -1.30
C LEU A 42 -10.85 0.74 -0.21
N ASN A 43 -10.42 0.71 1.05
CA ASN A 43 -11.29 0.35 2.18
C ASN A 43 -12.49 1.30 2.30
N ALA A 44 -12.28 2.62 2.16
CA ALA A 44 -13.36 3.59 2.20
C ALA A 44 -14.37 3.40 1.05
N LEU A 45 -13.90 3.07 -0.16
CA LEU A 45 -14.77 2.76 -1.30
C LEU A 45 -15.54 1.46 -1.08
N THR A 46 -14.90 0.42 -0.54
CA THR A 46 -15.56 -0.85 -0.20
C THR A 46 -16.68 -0.63 0.83
N ASN A 47 -16.43 0.13 1.90
CA ASN A 47 -17.46 0.41 2.91
C ASN A 47 -18.66 1.16 2.32
N ARG A 48 -18.40 2.22 1.53
CA ARG A 48 -19.48 2.97 0.86
C ARG A 48 -20.25 2.11 -0.13
N PHE A 49 -19.59 1.18 -0.80
CA PHE A 49 -20.26 0.25 -1.70
C PHE A 49 -21.21 -0.69 -0.93
N LEU A 50 -20.76 -1.25 0.20
CA LEU A 50 -21.59 -2.10 1.05
C LEU A 50 -22.80 -1.34 1.65
N GLU A 51 -22.61 -0.09 2.08
CA GLU A 51 -23.71 0.77 2.56
C GLU A 51 -24.77 1.01 1.46
N LEU A 52 -24.33 1.21 0.22
CA LEU A 52 -25.25 1.37 -0.92
C LEU A 52 -25.97 0.07 -1.27
N GLU A 53 -25.29 -1.08 -1.17
CA GLU A 53 -25.90 -2.40 -1.38
C GLU A 53 -26.99 -2.68 -0.34
N GLU A 54 -26.73 -2.39 0.93
CA GLU A 54 -27.70 -2.55 2.02
C GLU A 54 -28.95 -1.67 1.83
N GLN A 55 -28.77 -0.42 1.40
CA GLN A 55 -29.88 0.49 1.11
C GLN A 55 -30.69 0.11 -0.14
N ALA A 56 -30.05 -0.57 -1.10
CA ALA A 56 -30.71 -1.02 -2.32
C ALA A 56 -31.44 -2.37 -2.14
N ALA A 57 -31.29 -3.03 -0.98
CA ALA A 57 -31.99 -4.28 -0.70
C ALA A 57 -33.51 -4.06 -0.81
N PRO A 58 -34.22 -4.81 -1.67
CA PRO A 58 -35.65 -4.64 -1.82
C PRO A 58 -36.35 -4.97 -0.50
N ASP A 59 -37.33 -4.16 -0.11
CA ASP A 59 -38.25 -4.51 0.98
C ASP A 59 -38.84 -5.89 0.68
N VAL A 60 -38.76 -6.81 1.63
CA VAL A 60 -39.47 -8.09 1.54
C VAL A 60 -40.95 -7.75 1.42
N PRO A 61 -41.61 -8.01 0.28
CA PRO A 61 -43.01 -7.66 0.14
C PRO A 61 -43.79 -8.49 1.16
N VAL A 62 -44.33 -7.85 2.19
CA VAL A 62 -45.30 -8.48 3.08
C VAL A 62 -46.59 -8.59 2.29
N THR A 63 -46.67 -9.60 1.41
CA THR A 63 -47.92 -9.95 0.76
C THR A 63 -48.80 -10.66 1.79
N LYS A 64 -49.99 -10.09 2.07
CA LYS A 64 -50.99 -10.82 2.84
C LYS A 64 -51.35 -12.10 2.06
N PRO A 65 -51.56 -13.25 2.73
CA PRO A 65 -51.91 -14.48 2.04
C PRO A 65 -53.15 -14.25 1.16
N PRO A 66 -53.19 -14.84 -0.04
CA PRO A 66 -54.41 -14.82 -0.84
C PRO A 66 -55.48 -15.61 -0.09
N HIS A 67 -56.57 -14.93 0.28
CA HIS A 67 -57.78 -15.60 0.73
C HIS A 67 -58.54 -16.08 -0.50
N TRP A 68 -58.71 -17.39 -0.62
CA TRP A 68 -59.68 -18.00 -1.54
C TRP A 68 -61.07 -18.05 -0.90
#